data_AF-A0A0G0QPV1-F1
#
_entry.id   AF-A0A0G0QPV1-F1
#
_cell.length_a   1.000
_cell.length_b   1.000
_cell.length_c   1.000
_cell.angle_alpha   90.00
_cell.angle_beta   90.00
_cell.angle_gamma   90.00
#
_symmetry.space_group_name_H-M   'P 1'
#
loop_
_entity.id
_entity.type
_entity.pdbx_description
1 polymer ?
#
loop_
_entity_poly.entity_id
_entity_poly.type
_entity_poly.pdbx_seq_one_letter_code
_entity_poly.pdbx_strand_id
1 'polypeptide(L)'
;MIILKRPIITEKSMKLAQMGLYVFEVDKNATKPMIAKKVAEKFNVNVLGVRVINIKGKEKSQKRVRKVYETGGFKKALVQVSKGQQIAIFETPKEEAVVTTAGDEPIQIKEKKNILGRTKVKIEKGAVGAAPTTQRKVITGK
;
A
#
# COMPACT_ATOMS: atom_id res chain seq x y z
N MET A 1 10.78 17.17 -23.84
CA MET A 1 11.49 17.25 -22.55
C MET A 1 10.95 16.17 -21.61
N ILE A 2 11.82 15.31 -21.04
CA ILE A 2 11.40 14.21 -20.15
C ILE A 2 11.39 14.72 -18.70
N ILE A 3 10.22 14.79 -18.08
CA ILE A 3 10.02 15.40 -16.75
C ILE A 3 10.02 14.33 -15.65
N LEU A 4 9.28 13.24 -15.86
CA LEU A 4 9.23 12.05 -15.00
C LEU A 4 10.19 11.00 -15.55
N LYS A 5 11.18 10.60 -14.75
CA LYS A 5 12.18 9.61 -15.17
C LYS A 5 11.74 8.19 -14.77
N ARG A 6 11.56 7.95 -13.48
CA ARG A 6 11.21 6.62 -12.94
C ARG A 6 10.53 6.69 -11.56
N PRO A 7 9.72 5.68 -11.18
CA PRO A 7 9.27 5.53 -9.80
C PRO A 7 10.44 5.13 -8.88
N ILE A 8 10.39 5.56 -7.63
CA ILE A 8 11.37 5.16 -6.60
C ILE A 8 10.70 4.15 -5.68
N ILE A 9 11.14 2.90 -5.77
CA ILE A 9 10.64 1.78 -4.97
C ILE A 9 11.64 1.50 -3.86
N THR A 10 11.21 1.75 -2.63
CA THR A 10 11.93 1.55 -1.37
C THR A 10 10.89 1.26 -0.30
N GLU A 11 11.24 0.58 0.80
CA GLU A 11 10.30 0.33 1.91
C GLU A 11 9.58 1.61 2.37
N LYS A 12 10.32 2.71 2.47
CA LYS A 12 9.76 4.01 2.83
C LYS A 12 8.77 4.55 1.79
N SER A 13 9.08 4.45 0.50
CA SER A 13 8.16 4.94 -0.53
C SER A 13 6.91 4.05 -0.64
N MET A 14 7.01 2.74 -0.38
CA MET A 14 5.84 1.87 -0.28
C MET A 14 4.95 2.24 0.90
N LYS A 15 5.54 2.54 2.07
CA LYS A 15 4.78 3.06 3.23
C LYS A 15 4.09 4.40 2.93
N LEU A 16 4.75 5.28 2.18
CA LEU A 16 4.16 6.55 1.75
C LEU A 16 3.05 6.35 0.72
N ALA A 17 3.18 5.38 -0.19
CA ALA A 17 2.16 5.06 -1.18
C ALA A 17 0.84 4.64 -0.52
N GLN A 18 0.89 3.91 0.61
CA GLN A 18 -0.30 3.59 1.42
C GLN A 18 -1.02 4.84 1.96
N MET A 19 -0.30 5.96 2.10
CA MET A 19 -0.86 7.25 2.53
C MET A 19 -1.27 8.14 1.33
N GLY A 20 -1.20 7.63 0.09
CA GLY A 20 -1.47 8.41 -1.13
C GLY A 20 -0.32 9.35 -1.55
N LEU A 21 0.89 9.09 -1.07
CA LEU A 21 2.11 9.84 -1.40
C LEU A 21 3.05 8.99 -2.25
N TYR A 22 3.21 9.37 -3.51
CA TYR A 22 4.03 8.63 -4.48
C TYR A 22 5.36 9.34 -4.74
N VAL A 23 6.42 8.55 -4.89
CA VAL A 23 7.79 9.10 -5.02
C VAL A 23 8.36 8.79 -6.39
N PHE A 24 8.74 9.85 -7.12
CA PHE A 24 9.32 9.77 -8.46
C PHE A 24 10.70 10.41 -8.50
N GLU A 25 11.59 9.84 -9.32
CA GLU A 25 12.75 10.56 -9.81
C GLU A 25 12.32 11.44 -10.99
N VAL A 26 12.69 12.71 -10.91
CA VAL A 26 12.33 13.74 -11.89
C VAL A 26 13.58 14.43 -12.42
N ASP A 27 13.41 15.16 -13.51
CA ASP A 27 14.51 15.95 -14.05
C ASP A 27 14.98 17.08 -13.12
N LYS A 28 16.27 17.42 -13.18
CA LYS A 28 16.87 18.47 -12.34
C LYS A 28 16.27 19.85 -12.63
N ASN A 29 15.79 20.08 -13.85
CA ASN A 29 15.17 21.34 -14.25
C ASN A 29 13.64 21.32 -14.09
N ALA A 30 13.06 20.22 -13.60
CA ALA A 30 11.62 20.11 -13.44
C ALA A 30 11.07 21.00 -12.32
N THR A 31 10.02 21.78 -12.63
CA THR A 31 9.27 22.61 -11.68
C THR A 31 8.05 21.87 -11.14
N LYS A 32 7.58 22.25 -9.94
CA LYS A 32 6.41 21.62 -9.28
C LYS A 32 5.14 21.56 -10.16
N PRO A 33 4.68 22.64 -10.80
CA PRO A 33 3.45 22.59 -11.63
C PRO A 33 3.63 21.67 -12.84
N MET A 34 4.84 21.62 -13.41
CA MET A 34 5.13 20.74 -14.55
C MET A 34 5.09 19.26 -14.15
N ILE A 35 5.61 18.92 -12.96
CA ILE A 35 5.52 17.57 -12.41
C ILE A 35 4.06 17.18 -12.16
N ALA A 36 3.27 18.07 -11.56
CA ALA A 36 1.85 17.81 -11.27
C ALA A 36 1.06 17.50 -12.55
N LYS A 37 1.19 18.34 -13.58
CA LYS A 37 0.56 18.11 -14.89
C LYS A 37 0.96 16.78 -15.50
N LYS A 38 2.27 16.45 -15.50
CA LYS A 38 2.76 15.22 -16.13
C LYS A 38 2.32 13.96 -15.40
N VAL A 39 2.20 14.00 -14.07
CA VAL A 39 1.67 12.87 -13.30
C VAL A 39 0.17 12.72 -13.54
N ALA A 40 -0.59 13.81 -13.53
CA ALA A 40 -2.01 13.79 -13.82
C ALA A 40 -2.30 13.22 -15.21
N GLU A 41 -1.58 13.66 -16.25
CA GLU A 41 -1.70 13.15 -17.62
C GLU A 41 -1.32 11.68 -17.75
N LYS A 42 -0.21 11.26 -17.14
CA LYS A 42 0.34 9.91 -17.35
C LYS A 42 -0.44 8.83 -16.60
N PHE A 43 -1.04 9.18 -15.47
CA PHE A 43 -1.71 8.24 -14.58
C PHE A 43 -3.22 8.50 -14.43
N ASN A 44 -3.77 9.54 -15.08
CA ASN A 44 -5.16 9.96 -14.97
C ASN A 44 -5.62 10.15 -13.51
N VAL A 45 -4.74 10.76 -12.69
CA VAL A 45 -4.99 11.01 -11.27
C VAL A 45 -5.09 12.50 -10.96
N ASN A 46 -5.81 12.84 -9.89
CA ASN A 46 -5.92 14.19 -9.36
C ASN A 46 -4.81 14.44 -8.31
N VAL A 47 -3.94 15.40 -8.60
CA VAL A 47 -2.78 15.74 -7.77
C VAL A 47 -3.13 16.89 -6.82
N LEU A 48 -3.07 16.63 -5.51
CA LEU A 48 -3.31 17.64 -4.47
C LEU A 48 -2.10 18.53 -4.23
N GLY A 49 -0.89 18.00 -4.37
CA GLY A 49 0.32 18.75 -4.09
C GLY A 49 1.60 18.01 -4.45
N VAL A 50 2.69 18.77 -4.65
CA VAL A 50 4.00 18.24 -4.99
C VAL A 50 5.08 18.85 -4.10
N ARG A 51 5.89 17.99 -3.49
CA ARG A 51 7.10 18.36 -2.75
C ARG A 51 8.31 17.82 -3.50
N VAL A 52 9.35 18.63 -3.67
CA VAL A 52 10.56 18.25 -4.40
C VAL A 52 11.79 18.40 -3.52
N ILE A 53 12.74 17.48 -3.67
CA ILE A 53 13.97 17.43 -2.90
C ILE A 53 15.12 17.16 -3.89
N ASN A 54 16.17 17.97 -3.83
CA ASN A 54 17.40 17.75 -4.58
C ASN A 54 18.35 16.89 -3.75
N ILE A 55 18.83 15.79 -4.31
CA ILE A 55 19.78 14.88 -3.67
C ILE A 55 21.12 15.04 -4.38
N LYS A 56 22.13 15.40 -3.61
CA LYS A 56 23.51 15.50 -4.09
C LYS A 56 24.05 14.12 -4.46
N GLY A 57 24.97 14.12 -5.42
CA GLY A 57 25.78 12.96 -5.74
C GLY A 57 26.53 12.45 -4.52
N LYS A 58 26.85 11.16 -4.52
CA LYS A 58 27.79 10.60 -3.55
C LYS A 58 29.10 10.33 -4.25
N GLU A 59 30.19 10.76 -3.63
CA GLU A 59 31.53 10.34 -4.06
C GLU A 59 31.73 8.86 -3.75
N LYS A 60 32.27 8.13 -4.74
CA LYS A 60 32.61 6.73 -4.65
C LYS A 60 34.06 6.57 -5.09
N SER A 61 34.87 5.92 -4.26
CA SER A 61 36.24 5.58 -4.59
C SER A 61 36.33 4.15 -5.12
N GLN A 62 36.97 3.96 -6.27
CA GLN A 62 37.24 2.65 -6.83
C GLN A 62 38.70 2.25 -6.55
N LYS A 63 38.88 1.38 -5.55
CA LYS A 63 40.23 0.98 -5.06
C LYS A 63 41.13 0.39 -6.15
N ARG A 64 40.55 -0.35 -7.11
CA ARG A 64 41.30 -0.97 -8.22
C ARG A 64 41.93 0.06 -9.17
N VAL A 65 41.28 1.21 -9.37
CA VAL A 65 41.72 2.27 -10.30
C VAL A 65 42.33 3.46 -9.55
N ARG A 66 42.30 3.43 -8.21
CA ARG A 66 42.75 4.51 -7.31
C ARG A 66 42.16 5.88 -7.69
N LYS A 67 40.92 5.89 -8.18
CA LYS A 67 40.22 7.10 -8.63
C LYS A 67 38.92 7.28 -7.87
N VAL A 68 38.61 8.55 -7.58
CA VAL A 68 37.35 9.00 -6.99
C VAL A 68 36.42 9.45 -8.10
N TYR A 69 35.17 9.01 -8.04
CA TYR A 69 34.11 9.35 -8.98
C TYR A 69 32.91 9.91 -8.22
N GLU A 70 32.27 10.94 -8.77
CA GLU A 70 31.01 11.42 -8.23
C GLU A 70 29.84 10.70 -8.92
N THR A 71 28.92 10.12 -8.14
CA THR A 71 27.67 9.60 -8.69
C THR A 71 26.76 10.77 -9.02
N GLY A 72 26.08 10.74 -10.17
CA GLY A 72 25.13 11.80 -10.54
C GLY A 72 24.05 12.00 -9.47
N GLY A 73 23.94 13.22 -8.94
CA GLY A 73 22.81 13.63 -8.11
C GLY A 73 21.49 13.66 -8.89
N PHE A 74 20.37 13.60 -8.19
CA PHE A 74 19.04 13.55 -8.81
C PHE A 74 18.00 14.28 -7.97
N LYS A 75 16.85 14.61 -8.59
CA LYS A 75 15.73 15.26 -7.91
C LYS A 75 14.64 14.22 -7.65
N LYS A 76 14.15 14.16 -6.40
CA LYS A 76 12.98 13.36 -6.02
C LYS A 76 11.75 14.26 -5.90
N ALA A 77 10.61 13.80 -6.38
CA ALA A 77 9.32 14.42 -6.19
C ALA A 77 8.41 13.49 -5.38
N LEU A 78 7.87 13.98 -4.26
CA LEU A 78 6.73 13.39 -3.56
C LEU A 78 5.46 14.04 -4.08
N VAL A 79 4.56 13.22 -4.60
CA VAL A 79 3.32 13.65 -5.23
C VAL A 79 2.17 13.11 -4.41
N GLN A 80 1.34 14.02 -3.91
CA GLN A 80 0.15 13.70 -3.15
C GLN A 80 -1.03 13.60 -4.11
N VAL A 81 -1.71 12.46 -4.09
CA VAL A 81 -2.88 12.19 -4.92
C VAL A 81 -4.14 12.27 -4.06
N SER A 82 -5.30 12.55 -4.67
CA SER A 82 -6.58 12.53 -3.99
C SER A 82 -6.89 11.15 -3.40
N LYS A 83 -7.63 11.13 -2.28
CA LYS A 83 -8.05 9.88 -1.63
C LYS A 83 -8.83 9.00 -2.61
N GLY A 84 -8.56 7.70 -2.60
CA GLY A 84 -9.26 6.71 -3.43
C GLY A 84 -8.66 6.48 -4.83
N GLN A 85 -7.66 7.25 -5.24
CA GLN A 85 -6.92 6.99 -6.47
C GLN A 85 -5.58 6.35 -6.17
N GLN A 86 -5.24 5.32 -6.92
CA GLN A 86 -4.02 4.55 -6.74
C GLN A 86 -3.23 4.45 -8.04
N ILE A 87 -1.91 4.40 -7.89
CA ILE A 87 -0.99 4.19 -9.02
C ILE A 87 -0.54 2.74 -8.98
N ALA A 88 -0.96 1.95 -9.97
CA ALA A 88 -0.71 0.50 -10.06
C ALA A 88 0.77 0.10 -9.89
N ILE A 89 1.72 0.99 -10.25
CA ILE A 89 3.16 0.72 -10.14
C ILE A 89 3.63 0.58 -8.68
N PHE A 90 2.90 1.12 -7.71
CA PHE A 90 3.24 1.05 -6.28
C PHE A 90 2.40 0.02 -5.53
N GLU A 91 1.56 -0.73 -6.23
CA GLU A 91 0.80 -1.82 -5.65
C GLU A 91 1.57 -3.11 -5.87
N THR A 92 1.86 -3.80 -4.78
CA THR A 92 2.24 -5.20 -4.86
C THR A 92 1.00 -5.97 -5.31
N PRO A 93 1.05 -6.74 -6.41
CA PRO A 93 -0.04 -7.63 -6.76
C PRO A 93 -0.23 -8.58 -5.59
N LYS A 94 -1.33 -8.41 -4.87
CA LYS A 94 -1.81 -9.43 -3.96
C LYS A 94 -2.45 -10.46 -4.87
N GLU A 95 -1.70 -11.50 -5.21
CA GLU A 95 -2.31 -12.74 -5.67
C GLU A 95 -3.20 -13.21 -4.53
N GLU A 96 -4.49 -12.92 -4.65
CA GLU A 96 -5.51 -13.52 -3.83
C GLU A 96 -5.47 -15.02 -4.14
N ALA A 97 -5.02 -15.82 -3.18
CA ALA A 97 -5.24 -17.25 -3.21
C ALA A 97 -6.75 -17.49 -3.05
N VAL A 98 -7.46 -17.46 -4.18
CA VAL A 98 -8.86 -17.88 -4.28
C VAL A 98 -8.85 -19.40 -4.48
N VAL A 99 -9.02 -20.15 -3.39
CA VAL A 99 -9.54 -21.52 -3.47
C VAL A 99 -10.98 -21.46 -3.01
N THR A 100 -11.87 -21.66 -3.99
CA THR A 100 -13.33 -21.75 -3.85
C THR A 100 -13.71 -23.04 -3.13
N THR A 101 -14.30 -22.96 -1.95
CA THR A 101 -15.20 -24.02 -1.45
C THR A 101 -16.61 -23.70 -1.91
N ALA A 102 -17.18 -24.62 -2.69
CA ALA A 102 -18.55 -24.55 -3.17
C ALA A 102 -19.55 -24.58 -1.99
N GLY A 103 -20.50 -23.65 -1.99
CA GLY A 103 -21.65 -23.63 -1.07
C GLY A 103 -21.59 -22.54 -0.02
N ASP A 104 -22.33 -21.47 -0.31
CA ASP A 104 -22.95 -20.51 0.62
C ASP A 104 -22.05 -19.51 1.40
N GLU A 105 -22.20 -18.25 0.99
CA GLU A 105 -21.89 -16.94 1.60
C GLU A 105 -20.67 -16.77 2.55
N PRO A 106 -19.76 -15.81 2.28
CA PRO A 106 -18.60 -15.56 3.14
C PRO A 106 -18.97 -14.82 4.44
N ILE A 107 -18.77 -15.48 5.57
CA ILE A 107 -18.77 -14.89 6.92
C ILE A 107 -17.50 -14.01 7.08
N GLN A 108 -17.67 -12.71 7.35
CA GLN A 108 -16.54 -11.81 7.66
C GLN A 108 -16.08 -11.96 9.13
N ILE A 109 -14.98 -12.69 9.35
CA ILE A 109 -14.28 -12.74 10.64
C ILE A 109 -13.12 -11.72 10.61
N LYS A 110 -13.22 -10.66 11.41
CA LYS A 110 -12.13 -9.68 11.61
C LYS A 110 -11.16 -10.20 12.67
N GLU A 111 -10.10 -10.89 12.26
CA GLU A 111 -9.00 -11.23 13.15
C GLU A 111 -8.05 -10.05 13.34
N LYS A 112 -7.97 -9.49 14.55
CA LYS A 112 -6.80 -8.73 15.01
C LYS A 112 -5.86 -9.68 15.74
N LYS A 113 -4.76 -10.09 15.10
CA LYS A 113 -3.65 -10.76 15.80
C LYS A 113 -2.97 -9.76 16.73
N ASN A 114 -2.89 -10.07 18.03
CA ASN A 114 -2.04 -9.38 18.98
C ASN A 114 -0.72 -10.15 19.16
N ILE A 115 0.37 -9.44 19.41
CA ILE A 115 1.72 -9.77 18.89
C ILE A 115 2.51 -10.83 19.68
N LEU A 116 1.96 -11.46 20.71
CA LEU A 116 2.68 -12.41 21.56
C LEU A 116 1.79 -13.62 21.83
N GLY A 117 2.16 -14.76 21.21
CA GLY A 117 1.43 -16.02 21.20
C GLY A 117 1.17 -16.62 22.57
N ARG A 118 0.14 -16.13 23.26
CA ARG A 118 -0.62 -16.79 24.34
C ARG A 118 -2.08 -16.35 24.25
N THR A 119 -2.97 -17.31 23.96
CA THR A 119 -4.41 -17.11 23.86
C THR A 119 -4.99 -16.75 25.23
N LYS A 120 -5.34 -15.47 25.46
CA LYS A 120 -6.27 -15.13 26.55
C LYS A 120 -7.68 -15.14 25.98
N VAL A 121 -8.37 -16.25 26.22
CA VAL A 121 -9.83 -16.34 26.12
C VAL A 121 -10.43 -15.27 27.04
N LYS A 122 -11.24 -14.36 26.49
CA LYS A 122 -12.16 -13.54 27.27
C LYS A 122 -13.56 -13.74 26.69
N ILE A 123 -14.36 -14.51 27.42
CA ILE A 123 -15.79 -14.72 27.20
C ILE A 123 -16.50 -13.57 27.91
N GLU A 124 -17.38 -12.85 27.22
CA GLU A 124 -18.39 -11.99 27.86
C GLU A 124 -19.76 -12.26 27.25
N LYS A 125 -20.72 -12.54 28.14
CA LYS A 125 -22.14 -12.86 27.90
C LYS A 125 -22.97 -11.59 27.62
N GLY A 126 -24.08 -11.76 26.91
CA GLY A 126 -25.28 -10.89 26.98
C GLY A 126 -26.07 -10.91 25.66
N ALA A 127 -27.09 -11.79 25.52
CA ALA A 127 -28.54 -11.53 25.61
C ALA A 127 -29.06 -10.61 24.48
N VAL A 128 -30.07 -10.98 23.67
CA VAL A 128 -31.52 -10.95 23.99
C VAL A 128 -32.32 -11.87 23.04
N GLY A 129 -33.25 -12.67 23.59
CA GLY A 129 -34.58 -12.83 22.99
C GLY A 129 -34.95 -14.10 22.22
N ALA A 130 -35.10 -15.25 22.88
CA ALA A 130 -36.19 -16.23 22.66
C ALA A 130 -36.06 -17.38 23.66
N ALA A 131 -37.15 -17.72 24.36
CA ALA A 131 -37.18 -18.88 25.25
C ALA A 131 -36.98 -20.18 24.43
N PRO A 132 -36.16 -21.14 24.87
CA PRO A 132 -36.04 -22.42 24.18
C PRO A 132 -37.33 -23.22 24.34
N THR A 133 -38.12 -23.33 23.26
CA THR A 133 -39.28 -24.24 23.20
C THR A 133 -38.80 -25.67 23.00
N THR A 134 -39.08 -26.53 23.98
CA THR A 134 -38.80 -27.97 23.95
C THR A 134 -39.71 -28.68 22.94
N GLN A 135 -39.16 -29.25 21.87
CA GLN A 135 -39.90 -30.15 20.99
C GLN A 135 -39.57 -31.61 21.34
N ARG A 136 -40.59 -32.36 21.80
CA ARG A 136 -40.50 -33.82 21.97
C ARG A 136 -40.80 -34.49 20.62
N LYS A 137 -39.84 -35.24 20.08
CA LYS A 137 -40.12 -36.15 18.95
C LYS A 137 -40.72 -37.44 19.51
N VAL A 138 -42.04 -37.57 19.41
CA VAL A 138 -42.75 -38.83 19.66
C VAL A 138 -42.36 -39.80 18.55
N ILE A 139 -41.69 -40.90 18.89
CA ILE A 139 -41.45 -42.01 17.98
C ILE A 139 -42.69 -42.92 18.07
N THR A 140 -43.67 -42.72 17.20
CA THR A 140 -44.72 -43.72 16.94
C THR A 140 -44.17 -44.74 15.95
N GLY A 141 -44.12 -46.00 16.40
CA GLY A 141 -43.45 -47.10 15.72
C GLY A 141 -44.30 -47.93 14.76
N LYS A 142 -43.66 -48.84 14.06
CA LYS A 142 -43.85 -50.30 14.08
C LYS A 142 -42.69 -50.95 13.34
#